data_AF-A0A401SJV4-F1
#
_entry.id   AF-A0A401SJV4-F1
#
_cell.length_a   1.000
_cell.length_b   1.000
_cell.length_c   1.000
_cell.angle_alpha   90.00
_cell.angle_beta   90.00
_cell.angle_gamma   90.00
#
_symmetry.space_group_name_H-M   'P 1'
#
loop_
_entity.id
_entity.type
_entity.pdbx_description
1 polymer ?
#
loop_
_entity_poly.entity_id
_entity_poly.type
_entity_poly.pdbx_seq_one_letter_code
_entity_poly.pdbx_strand_id
1 'polypeptide(L)'
;MSESIRCTLVNCNCECFQAGKINIRQCDHCKHGWVVHALDKLRVNHLYQQSQVEIVQSNVVFDISSLMLYGTQAIPIRLKILLDRLFSVLKQEEVLQILHSLGWTLQDYIRGYILQTQCEHQSSSQTSDQRFM
;
A
#
# COMPACT_ATOMS: atom_id res chain seq x y z
N MET A 1 -5.13 -6.14 -27.20
CA MET A 1 -4.34 -4.97 -27.63
C MET A 1 -3.55 -4.50 -26.42
N SER A 2 -2.21 -4.57 -26.45
CA SER A 2 -1.36 -4.14 -25.33
C SER A 2 -1.41 -2.63 -25.22
N GLU A 3 -1.93 -2.10 -24.13
CA GLU A 3 -1.94 -0.65 -23.91
C GLU A 3 -0.50 -0.15 -23.73
N SER A 4 -0.07 0.72 -24.64
CA SER A 4 1.26 1.35 -24.61
C SER A 4 1.33 2.43 -23.53
N ILE A 5 2.39 2.43 -22.73
CA ILE A 5 2.61 3.41 -21.66
C ILE A 5 3.57 4.50 -22.15
N ARG A 6 3.04 5.68 -22.47
CA ARG A 6 3.80 6.81 -23.05
C ARG A 6 4.58 7.57 -21.98
N CYS A 7 5.60 8.31 -22.39
CA CYS A 7 6.35 9.19 -21.50
C CYS A 7 5.57 10.49 -21.27
N THR A 8 5.43 10.91 -20.02
CA THR A 8 4.74 12.17 -19.67
C THR A 8 5.68 13.36 -19.51
N LEU A 9 6.97 13.21 -19.79
CA LEU A 9 7.95 14.28 -19.65
C LEU A 9 7.77 15.33 -20.76
N VAL A 10 7.91 16.62 -20.40
CA VAL A 10 7.81 17.74 -21.34
C VAL A 10 8.83 17.56 -22.48
N ASN A 11 8.39 17.74 -23.72
CA ASN A 11 9.17 17.58 -24.95
C ASN A 11 9.68 16.15 -25.22
N CYS A 12 9.05 15.11 -24.66
CA CYS A 12 9.35 13.72 -24.98
C CYS A 12 8.19 13.07 -25.76
N ASN A 13 8.51 12.50 -26.92
CA ASN A 13 7.54 11.82 -27.80
C ASN A 13 7.61 10.28 -27.69
N CYS A 14 8.09 9.75 -26.56
CA CYS A 14 8.25 8.32 -26.40
C CYS A 14 6.90 7.66 -26.09
N GLU A 15 6.48 6.72 -26.95
CA GLU A 15 5.13 6.14 -26.89
C GLU A 15 5.04 4.86 -26.07
N CYS A 16 6.16 4.24 -25.73
CA CYS A 16 6.17 2.96 -25.02
C CYS A 16 7.35 2.87 -24.06
N PHE A 17 7.09 2.41 -22.84
CA PHE A 17 8.14 2.06 -21.90
C PHE A 17 8.76 0.72 -22.29
N GLN A 18 10.08 0.71 -22.49
CA GLN A 18 10.86 -0.51 -22.65
C GLN A 18 11.97 -0.53 -21.60
N ALA A 19 11.97 -1.53 -20.71
CA ALA A 19 12.99 -1.64 -19.67
C ALA A 19 14.38 -1.79 -20.29
N GLY A 20 15.35 -0.99 -19.83
CA GLY A 20 16.75 -1.09 -20.25
C GLY A 20 17.41 -2.38 -19.77
N LYS A 21 18.39 -2.89 -20.54
CA LYS A 21 19.10 -4.14 -20.24
C LYS A 21 19.91 -4.11 -18.94
N ILE A 22 20.45 -2.94 -18.58
CA ILE A 22 21.27 -2.74 -17.38
C ILE A 22 20.44 -2.05 -16.29
N ASN A 23 19.65 -1.05 -16.66
CA ASN A 23 18.80 -0.31 -15.74
C ASN A 23 17.32 -0.52 -16.08
N ILE A 24 16.73 -1.56 -15.48
CA ILE A 24 15.33 -1.96 -15.73
C ILE A 24 14.30 -0.89 -15.35
N ARG A 25 14.71 0.12 -14.58
CA ARG A 25 13.88 1.26 -14.16
C ARG A 25 14.00 2.46 -15.09
N GLN A 26 14.71 2.31 -16.21
CA GLN A 26 14.94 3.36 -17.19
C GLN A 26 14.45 2.87 -18.55
N CYS A 27 13.77 3.75 -19.29
CA CYS A 27 13.29 3.47 -20.62
C CYS A 27 14.49 3.39 -21.57
N ASP A 28 14.56 2.33 -22.38
CA ASP A 28 15.65 2.13 -23.31
C ASP A 28 15.60 3.13 -24.48
N HIS A 29 14.41 3.65 -24.82
CA HIS A 29 14.19 4.60 -25.92
C HIS A 29 14.51 6.04 -25.54
N CYS A 30 13.90 6.58 -24.47
CA CYS A 30 14.07 7.99 -24.09
C CYS A 30 15.02 8.23 -22.92
N LYS A 31 15.55 7.15 -22.31
CA LYS A 31 16.42 7.19 -21.13
C LYS A 31 15.81 7.86 -19.89
N HIS A 32 14.50 8.08 -19.86
CA HIS A 32 13.79 8.57 -18.67
C HIS A 32 13.40 7.42 -17.72
N GLY A 33 13.18 7.75 -16.45
CA GLY A 33 12.76 6.78 -15.45
C GLY A 33 11.37 6.21 -15.71
N TRP A 34 11.12 4.96 -15.28
CA TRP A 34 9.83 4.29 -15.46
C TRP A 34 8.65 5.05 -14.83
N VAL A 35 8.90 5.87 -13.80
CA VAL A 35 7.86 6.65 -13.12
C VAL A 35 7.17 7.61 -14.09
N VAL A 36 7.91 8.36 -14.92
CA VAL A 36 7.30 9.28 -15.89
C VAL A 36 6.60 8.56 -17.04
N HIS A 37 6.79 7.25 -17.18
CA HIS A 37 5.95 6.42 -18.03
C HIS A 37 4.71 5.95 -17.26
N ALA A 38 4.88 5.40 -16.05
CA ALA A 38 3.77 4.93 -15.22
C ALA A 38 2.72 6.01 -14.95
N LEU A 39 3.12 7.29 -14.90
CA LEU A 39 2.20 8.42 -14.80
C LEU A 39 1.21 8.51 -15.98
N ASP A 40 1.52 8.01 -17.17
CA ASP A 40 0.60 7.98 -18.32
C ASP A 40 -0.62 7.08 -18.05
N LYS A 41 -0.43 5.98 -17.31
CA LYS A 41 -1.53 5.12 -16.84
C LYS A 41 -2.41 5.80 -15.79
N LEU A 42 -1.82 6.70 -15.00
CA LEU A 42 -2.52 7.43 -13.95
C LEU A 42 -3.22 8.70 -14.47
N ARG A 43 -2.77 9.24 -15.62
CA ARG A 43 -3.37 10.41 -16.27
C ARG A 43 -4.81 10.22 -16.73
N VAL A 44 -5.29 8.98 -16.85
CA VAL A 44 -6.70 8.70 -17.20
C VAL A 44 -7.67 9.01 -16.05
N ASN A 45 -7.21 9.00 -14.79
CA ASN A 45 -8.09 9.26 -13.65
C ASN A 45 -7.96 10.68 -13.06
N HIS A 46 -6.95 11.47 -13.44
CA HIS A 46 -6.64 12.72 -12.72
C HIS A 46 -6.99 14.02 -13.49
N LEU A 47 -7.34 13.97 -14.78
CA LEU A 47 -7.67 15.19 -15.53
C LEU A 47 -9.12 15.67 -15.37
N TYR A 48 -9.97 14.96 -14.62
CA TYR A 48 -11.34 15.38 -14.32
C TYR A 48 -11.55 15.89 -12.88
N GLN A 49 -10.51 15.91 -12.04
CA GLN A 49 -10.64 16.19 -10.60
C GLN A 49 -9.67 17.27 -10.14
N GLN A 50 -9.51 18.30 -10.97
CA GLN A 50 -8.67 19.46 -10.67
C GLN A 50 -9.54 20.64 -10.23
N SER A 51 -10.27 20.52 -9.11
CA SER A 51 -10.75 21.71 -8.37
C SER A 51 -11.37 21.45 -6.97
N GLN A 52 -11.08 20.37 -6.26
CA GLN A 52 -11.43 20.28 -4.84
C GLN A 52 -10.30 19.63 -4.07
N VAL A 53 -9.96 20.19 -2.90
CA VAL A 53 -9.27 19.46 -1.85
C VAL A 53 -10.23 18.36 -1.42
N GLU A 54 -10.23 17.26 -2.16
CA GLU A 54 -11.10 16.14 -1.84
C GLU A 54 -10.61 15.52 -0.56
N ILE A 55 -11.54 15.43 0.38
CA ILE A 55 -11.49 14.48 1.49
C ILE A 55 -11.04 13.16 0.88
N VAL A 56 -9.82 12.70 1.21
CA VAL A 56 -9.32 11.44 0.68
C VAL A 56 -10.33 10.38 1.11
N GLN A 57 -11.13 9.88 0.17
CA GLN A 57 -12.12 8.88 0.49
C GLN A 57 -11.37 7.69 1.08
N SER A 58 -11.82 7.19 2.23
CA SER A 58 -11.15 6.14 2.99
C SER A 58 -10.85 4.90 2.12
N ASN A 59 -11.59 4.71 1.02
CA ASN A 59 -11.36 3.72 -0.04
C ASN A 59 -9.99 3.86 -0.73
N VAL A 60 -9.55 5.06 -1.11
CA VAL A 60 -8.24 5.25 -1.77
C VAL A 60 -7.11 4.97 -0.79
N VAL A 61 -7.26 5.38 0.47
CA VAL A 61 -6.29 5.05 1.52
C VAL A 61 -6.24 3.56 1.77
N PHE A 62 -7.39 2.88 1.75
CA PHE A 62 -7.49 1.43 1.85
C PHE A 62 -6.75 0.73 0.68
N ASP A 63 -6.96 1.16 -0.57
CA ASP A 63 -6.31 0.56 -1.75
C ASP A 63 -4.78 0.69 -1.69
N ILE A 64 -4.28 1.87 -1.31
CA ILE A 64 -2.84 2.11 -1.17
C ILE A 64 -2.27 1.28 0.00
N SER A 65 -2.98 1.23 1.13
CA SER A 65 -2.55 0.43 2.29
C SER A 65 -2.52 -1.06 1.97
N SER A 66 -3.51 -1.54 1.23
CA SER A 66 -3.57 -2.93 0.76
C SER A 66 -2.38 -3.26 -0.12
N LEU A 67 -2.02 -2.40 -1.07
CA LEU A 67 -0.83 -2.58 -1.92
C LEU A 67 0.47 -2.68 -1.11
N MET A 68 0.57 -1.95 0.00
CA MET A 68 1.80 -1.86 0.80
C MET A 68 1.90 -2.91 1.92
N LEU A 69 0.77 -3.36 2.48
CA LEU A 69 0.72 -4.19 3.68
C LEU A 69 0.20 -5.61 3.43
N TYR A 70 -0.63 -5.84 2.42
CA TYR A 70 -1.27 -7.14 2.19
C TYR A 70 -0.23 -8.24 1.94
N GLY A 71 -0.33 -9.32 2.72
CA GLY A 71 0.58 -10.47 2.63
C GLY A 71 2.00 -10.23 3.14
N THR A 72 2.30 -9.04 3.67
CA THR A 72 3.62 -8.71 4.22
C THR A 72 3.67 -8.97 5.73
N GLN A 73 4.86 -9.26 6.26
CA GLN A 73 5.10 -9.48 7.70
C GLN A 73 5.96 -8.37 8.33
N ALA A 74 6.59 -7.53 7.50
CA ALA A 74 7.42 -6.40 7.92
C ALA A 74 7.32 -5.28 6.88
N ILE A 75 7.31 -4.04 7.34
CA ILE A 75 7.16 -2.84 6.53
C ILE A 75 8.55 -2.22 6.31
N PRO A 76 9.06 -2.15 5.07
CA PRO A 76 10.31 -1.43 4.78
C PRO A 76 10.22 0.04 5.22
N ILE A 77 11.29 0.60 5.78
CA ILE A 77 11.27 1.94 6.40
C ILE A 77 10.71 3.04 5.49
N ARG A 78 11.02 2.99 4.19
CA ARG A 78 10.51 3.96 3.21
C ARG A 78 8.99 3.86 3.02
N LEU A 79 8.45 2.64 3.05
CA LEU A 79 7.01 2.39 2.95
C LEU A 79 6.31 2.83 4.23
N LYS A 80 6.92 2.59 5.40
CA LYS A 80 6.38 3.03 6.70
C LYS A 80 6.23 4.55 6.78
N ILE A 81 7.23 5.30 6.34
CA ILE A 81 7.17 6.78 6.31
C ILE A 81 6.02 7.29 5.43
N LEU A 82 5.79 6.66 4.28
CA LEU A 82 4.70 7.04 3.38
C LEU A 82 3.33 6.72 4.00
N LEU A 83 3.19 5.54 4.61
CA LEU A 83 1.97 5.15 5.33
C LEU A 83 1.70 6.07 6.51
N ASP A 84 2.72 6.52 7.26
CA ASP A 84 2.54 7.45 8.37
C ASP A 84 1.97 8.78 7.90
N ARG A 85 2.42 9.28 6.74
CA ARG A 85 1.84 10.49 6.13
C ARG A 85 0.42 10.26 5.64
N LEU A 86 0.15 9.09 5.05
CA LEU A 86 -1.17 8.74 4.56
C LEU A 86 -2.20 8.57 5.69
N PHE A 87 -1.83 7.93 6.80
CA PHE A 87 -2.71 7.74 7.95
C PHE A 87 -2.88 9.00 8.79
N SER A 88 -1.97 9.98 8.70
CA SER A 88 -2.09 11.25 9.43
C SER A 88 -3.29 12.11 9.03
N VAL A 89 -3.90 11.85 7.86
CA VAL A 89 -5.10 12.56 7.38
C VAL A 89 -6.41 11.82 7.71
N LEU A 90 -6.33 10.65 8.34
CA LEU A 90 -7.49 9.84 8.74
C LEU A 90 -7.76 9.91 10.24
N LYS A 91 -8.98 9.59 10.66
CA LYS A 91 -9.28 9.36 12.08
C LYS A 91 -8.66 8.06 12.56
N GLN A 92 -8.39 7.98 13.86
CA GLN A 92 -7.76 6.80 14.46
C GLN A 92 -8.59 5.53 14.21
N GLU A 93 -9.92 5.62 14.28
CA GLU A 93 -10.82 4.49 14.05
C GLU A 93 -10.72 3.95 12.62
N GLU A 94 -10.57 4.83 11.63
CA GLU A 94 -10.43 4.44 10.22
C GLU A 94 -9.09 3.73 9.99
N VAL A 95 -8.01 4.24 10.57
CA VAL A 95 -6.69 3.59 10.51
C VAL A 95 -6.74 2.20 11.13
N LEU A 96 -7.41 2.06 12.28
CA LEU A 96 -7.58 0.77 12.93
C LEU A 96 -8.36 -0.21 12.05
N GLN A 97 -9.47 0.22 11.45
CA GLN A 97 -10.27 -0.62 10.55
C GLN A 97 -9.45 -1.11 9.34
N ILE A 98 -8.67 -0.22 8.71
CA ILE A 98 -7.79 -0.56 7.59
C ILE A 98 -6.74 -1.60 8.04
N LEU A 99 -6.04 -1.35 9.15
CA LEU A 99 -5.02 -2.30 9.64
C LEU A 99 -5.62 -3.68 9.96
N HIS A 100 -6.75 -3.72 10.68
CA HIS A 100 -7.44 -4.96 11.02
C HIS A 100 -7.88 -5.75 9.78
N SER A 101 -8.41 -5.08 8.77
CA SER A 101 -8.80 -5.73 7.50
C SER A 101 -7.63 -6.37 6.76
N LEU A 102 -6.40 -5.89 7.01
CA LEU A 102 -5.16 -6.38 6.40
C LEU A 102 -4.42 -7.39 7.30
N GLY A 103 -4.99 -7.75 8.45
CA GLY A 103 -4.38 -8.68 9.41
C GLY A 103 -3.29 -8.05 10.28
N TRP A 104 -3.22 -6.72 10.36
CA TRP A 104 -2.26 -5.99 11.18
C TRP A 104 -2.94 -5.42 12.44
N THR A 105 -2.26 -5.49 13.58
CA THR A 105 -2.66 -4.68 14.75
C THR A 105 -1.99 -3.30 14.71
N LEU A 106 -2.52 -2.34 15.47
CA LEU A 106 -1.87 -1.05 15.66
C LEU A 106 -0.44 -1.21 16.22
N GLN A 107 -0.23 -2.20 17.09
CA GLN A 107 1.08 -2.49 17.67
C GLN A 107 2.07 -3.04 16.62
N ASP A 108 1.60 -3.90 15.72
CA ASP A 108 2.42 -4.39 14.60
C ASP A 108 2.81 -3.23 13.67
N TYR A 109 1.85 -2.35 13.37
CA TYR A 109 2.10 -1.17 12.55
C TYR A 109 3.12 -0.22 13.19
N ILE A 110 2.96 0.12 14.48
CA ILE A 110 3.90 1.00 15.20
C ILE A 110 5.32 0.41 15.20
N ARG A 111 5.45 -0.90 15.45
CA ARG A 111 6.74 -1.60 15.41
C ARG A 111 7.30 -1.74 13.99
N GLY A 112 6.43 -1.79 13.00
CA GLY A 112 6.77 -2.02 11.60
C GLY A 112 6.88 -3.49 11.20
N TYR A 113 6.46 -4.44 12.04
CA TYR A 113 6.41 -5.87 11.73
C TYR A 113 5.43 -6.62 12.64
N ILE A 114 4.90 -7.73 12.12
CA ILE A 114 3.97 -8.61 12.84
C ILE A 114 4.78 -9.50 13.79
N LEU A 115 4.42 -9.47 15.08
CA LEU A 115 4.93 -10.47 16.02
C LEU A 115 4.11 -11.74 15.88
N GLN A 116 4.76 -12.84 15.50
CA GLN A 116 4.19 -14.18 15.66
C GLN A 116 4.29 -14.58 17.13
N THR A 117 3.47 -13.99 18.00
CA THR A 117 3.24 -14.59 19.32
C THR A 117 2.45 -15.85 19.07
N GLN A 118 3.13 -16.99 19.16
CA GLN A 118 2.54 -18.33 19.16
C GLN A 118 1.23 -18.30 19.96
N CYS A 119 0.09 -18.50 19.28
CA CYS A 119 -1.04 -19.15 19.92
C CYS A 119 -0.69 -20.63 20.03
N GLU A 120 0.18 -20.97 20.98
CA GLU A 120 0.02 -22.21 21.72
C GLU A 120 -0.65 -21.82 23.04
N HIS A 121 -1.71 -22.56 23.40
CA HIS A 121 -2.55 -22.41 24.60
C HIS A 121 -3.79 -21.52 24.44
N GLN A 122 -4.74 -22.03 23.66
CA GLN A 122 -6.10 -22.17 24.18
C GLN A 122 -6.82 -23.34 23.47
N SER A 123 -6.42 -24.55 23.85
CA SER A 123 -7.33 -25.70 23.84
C SER A 123 -7.45 -26.21 25.26
N SER A 124 -8.70 -26.28 25.73
CA SER A 124 -9.22 -27.04 26.86
C SER A 124 -8.85 -26.58 28.29
N SER A 125 -9.86 -25.99 28.96
CA SER A 125 -10.42 -26.47 30.24
C SER A 125 -10.49 -25.42 31.35
N GLN A 126 -11.52 -24.57 31.30
CA GLN A 126 -12.22 -24.17 32.52
C GLN A 126 -13.61 -24.80 32.49
N THR A 127 -13.76 -25.94 33.17
CA THR A 127 -14.99 -26.29 33.90
C THR A 127 -14.57 -26.80 35.26
N SER A 128 -14.40 -25.85 36.16
CA SER A 128 -14.94 -25.84 37.53
C SER A 128 -14.92 -27.15 38.32
N ASP A 129 -14.06 -27.18 39.34
CA ASP A 129 -14.33 -27.86 40.61
C ASP A 129 -15.73 -27.53 41.15
N GLN A 130 -16.56 -28.55 41.38
CA GLN A 130 -17.50 -28.69 42.49
C GLN A 130 -18.13 -30.10 42.42
N ARG A 131 -17.73 -31.05 43.28
CA ARG A 131 -18.24 -31.31 44.63
C ARG A 131 -19.40 -32.34 44.64
N PHE A 132 -19.23 -33.35 45.49
CA PHE A 132 -20.18 -34.32 46.07
C PHE A 132 -20.35 -35.72 45.45
N MET A 133 -19.95 -36.69 46.30
CA MET A 133 -20.27 -38.12 46.42
C MET A 133 -19.56 -39.11 45.51
#